data_AF-A0A958VN81-F1
#
_entry.id   AF-A0A958VN81-F1
#
_cell.length_a   1.000
_cell.length_b   1.000
_cell.length_c   1.000
_cell.angle_alpha   90.00
_cell.angle_beta   90.00
_cell.angle_gamma   90.00
#
_symmetry.space_group_name_H-M   'P 1'
#
loop_
_entity.id
_entity.type
_entity.pdbx_description
1 polymer ?
#
loop_
_entity_poly.entity_id
_entity_poly.type
_entity_poly.pdbx_seq_one_letter_code
_entity_poly.pdbx_strand_id
1 'polypeptide(L)'
;MPLKPHNSEVAHYDGSTKANYEIYDAVVDLKIGTKDLYQCADAIMRLRAEYLWNQKEFEKIHFNFTNGFRVDYTEWMKGKRLIIKGNSIYWSGPETLQIHTMTYGNI
;
A
#
# COMPACT_ATOMS: atom_id res chain seq x y z
N MET A 1 7.31 -9.77 -5.21
CA MET A 1 5.95 -10.28 -5.41
C MET A 1 5.98 -11.67 -6.02
N PRO A 2 5.37 -12.67 -5.36
CA PRO A 2 5.20 -13.98 -5.97
C PRO A 2 4.24 -13.89 -7.17
N LEU A 3 4.54 -14.65 -8.21
CA LEU A 3 3.66 -14.85 -9.36
C LEU A 3 3.10 -16.26 -9.29
N LYS A 4 1.89 -16.44 -9.82
CA LYS A 4 1.37 -17.77 -10.11
C LYS A 4 2.19 -18.38 -11.26
N PRO A 5 2.16 -19.71 -11.44
CA PRO A 5 2.81 -20.36 -12.57
C PRO A 5 2.47 -19.70 -13.90
N HIS A 6 3.41 -19.72 -14.84
CA HIS A 6 3.17 -19.22 -16.19
C HIS A 6 1.92 -19.88 -16.81
N ASN A 7 1.18 -19.12 -17.63
CA ASN A 7 -0.14 -19.49 -18.17
C ASN A 7 -1.27 -19.65 -17.13
N SER A 8 -1.11 -19.14 -15.91
CA SER A 8 -2.22 -19.06 -14.98
C SER A 8 -3.35 -18.18 -15.53
N GLU A 9 -4.59 -18.64 -15.35
CA GLU A 9 -5.77 -17.89 -15.75
C GLU A 9 -6.05 -16.71 -14.80
N VAL A 10 -6.50 -15.59 -15.36
CA VAL A 10 -7.05 -14.47 -14.59
C VAL A 10 -8.51 -14.77 -14.27
N ALA A 11 -8.91 -14.65 -13.00
CA ALA A 11 -10.31 -14.73 -12.60
C ALA A 11 -10.92 -13.32 -12.49
N HIS A 12 -12.20 -13.22 -12.84
CA HIS A 12 -13.07 -12.11 -12.48
C HIS A 12 -13.37 -12.14 -10.97
N TYR A 13 -13.89 -11.03 -10.44
CA TYR A 13 -14.25 -10.91 -9.02
C TYR A 13 -15.33 -11.93 -8.59
N ASP A 14 -16.15 -12.39 -9.54
CA ASP A 14 -17.19 -13.41 -9.35
C ASP A 14 -16.64 -14.85 -9.45
N GLY A 15 -15.33 -15.01 -9.67
CA GLY A 15 -14.67 -16.30 -9.81
C GLY A 15 -14.72 -16.90 -11.21
N SER A 16 -15.38 -16.26 -12.18
CA SER A 16 -15.36 -16.71 -13.58
C SER A 16 -13.99 -16.46 -14.23
N THR A 17 -13.57 -17.33 -15.16
CA THR A 17 -12.31 -17.13 -15.89
C THR A 17 -12.44 -15.99 -16.90
N LYS A 18 -11.48 -15.07 -16.88
CA LYS A 18 -11.32 -14.02 -17.89
C LYS A 18 -10.58 -14.59 -19.10
N ALA A 19 -11.30 -14.68 -20.22
CA ALA A 19 -10.72 -15.07 -21.50
C ALA A 19 -9.48 -14.21 -21.82
N ASN A 20 -8.37 -14.89 -22.15
CA ASN A 20 -7.14 -14.22 -22.53
C ASN A 20 -7.08 -14.02 -24.05
N TYR A 21 -7.32 -12.79 -24.48
CA TYR A 21 -7.09 -12.37 -25.88
C TYR A 21 -5.69 -11.74 -26.03
N GLU A 22 -4.69 -12.36 -25.40
CA GLU A 22 -3.30 -11.84 -25.30
C GLU A 22 -3.22 -10.46 -24.60
N ILE A 23 -4.13 -10.21 -23.67
CA ILE A 23 -4.23 -8.93 -22.93
C ILE A 23 -3.52 -8.96 -21.58
N TYR A 24 -3.05 -10.13 -21.13
CA TYR A 24 -2.24 -10.30 -19.93
C TYR A 24 -1.21 -11.43 -20.12
N ASP A 25 -0.06 -11.29 -19.47
CA ASP A 25 1.08 -12.23 -19.58
C ASP A 25 1.35 -13.02 -18.28
N ALA A 26 1.08 -12.41 -17.11
CA ALA A 26 1.33 -13.05 -15.82
C ALA A 26 0.26 -12.70 -14.80
N VAL A 27 0.03 -13.63 -13.86
CA VAL A 27 -0.90 -13.45 -12.74
C VAL A 27 -0.11 -13.31 -11.45
N VAL A 28 -0.33 -12.19 -10.78
CA VAL A 28 0.27 -11.90 -9.48
C VAL A 28 -0.41 -12.76 -8.40
N ASP A 29 0.37 -13.50 -7.61
CA ASP A 29 -0.15 -14.34 -6.54
C ASP A 29 -0.38 -13.53 -5.26
N LEU A 30 -1.49 -12.81 -5.22
CA LEU A 30 -1.90 -12.04 -4.06
C LEU A 30 -3.29 -12.45 -3.61
N LYS A 31 -3.42 -12.66 -2.29
CA LYS A 31 -4.71 -12.80 -1.65
C LYS A 31 -5.42 -11.45 -1.67
N ILE A 32 -6.31 -11.27 -2.65
CA ILE A 32 -7.29 -10.19 -2.64
C ILE A 32 -8.38 -10.53 -1.60
N GLY A 33 -8.71 -9.56 -0.74
CA GLY A 33 -9.85 -9.69 0.18
C GLY A 33 -11.17 -9.56 -0.57
N THR A 34 -12.29 -9.89 0.09
CA THR A 34 -13.65 -9.80 -0.49
C THR A 34 -14.21 -8.39 -0.59
N LYS A 35 -13.45 -7.38 -0.16
CA LYS A 35 -13.84 -5.98 -0.23
C LYS A 35 -13.23 -5.36 -1.47
N ASP A 36 -14.02 -4.57 -2.16
CA ASP A 36 -13.66 -3.80 -3.36
C ASP A 36 -12.73 -2.61 -2.99
N LEU A 37 -11.57 -2.94 -2.41
CA LEU A 37 -10.63 -2.01 -1.78
C LEU A 37 -9.31 -1.88 -2.54
N TYR A 38 -9.12 -2.65 -3.62
CA TYR A 38 -7.93 -2.55 -4.46
C TYR A 38 -8.31 -1.81 -5.73
N GLN A 39 -8.27 -0.48 -5.69
CA GLN A 39 -8.37 0.26 -6.93
C GLN A 39 -7.08 0.05 -7.74
N CYS A 40 -7.17 0.12 -9.07
CA CYS A 40 -6.07 -0.22 -9.99
C CYS A 40 -4.74 0.50 -9.66
N ALA A 41 -4.81 1.69 -9.08
CA ALA A 41 -3.64 2.43 -8.60
C ALA A 41 -2.91 1.69 -7.47
N ASP A 42 -3.62 1.09 -6.51
CA ASP A 42 -3.03 0.42 -5.34
C ASP A 42 -2.20 -0.79 -5.73
N ALA A 43 -2.66 -1.54 -6.73
CA ALA A 43 -1.93 -2.70 -7.25
C ALA A 43 -0.59 -2.30 -7.88
N ILE A 44 -0.58 -1.24 -8.71
CA ILE A 44 0.64 -0.72 -9.34
C ILE A 44 1.58 -0.09 -8.31
N MET A 45 1.03 0.67 -7.36
CA MET A 45 1.81 1.25 -6.26
C MET A 45 2.51 0.15 -5.44
N ARG A 46 1.78 -0.93 -5.10
CA ARG A 46 2.34 -2.07 -4.35
C ARG A 46 3.39 -2.82 -5.15
N LEU A 47 3.15 -3.09 -6.45
CA LEU A 47 4.14 -3.72 -7.34
C LEU A 47 5.44 -2.92 -7.39
N ARG A 48 5.35 -1.59 -7.62
CA ARG A 48 6.51 -0.71 -7.66
C ARG A 48 7.26 -0.68 -6.32
N ALA A 49 6.52 -0.55 -5.22
CA ALA A 49 7.11 -0.53 -3.88
C ALA A 49 7.85 -1.84 -3.58
N GLU A 50 7.25 -3.00 -3.86
CA GLU A 50 7.88 -4.30 -3.64
C GLU A 50 9.14 -4.50 -4.50
N TYR A 51 9.11 -4.08 -5.77
CA TYR A 51 10.28 -4.16 -6.65
C TYR A 51 11.47 -3.38 -6.05
N LEU A 52 11.24 -2.12 -5.67
CA LEU A 52 12.29 -1.27 -5.08
C LEU A 52 12.72 -1.77 -3.69
N TRP A 53 11.79 -2.30 -2.89
CA TRP A 53 12.08 -2.83 -1.56
C TRP A 53 13.00 -4.05 -1.64
N ASN A 54 12.74 -4.97 -2.58
CA ASN A 54 13.61 -6.14 -2.81
C ASN A 54 15.02 -5.74 -3.26
N GLN A 55 15.16 -4.62 -3.96
CA GLN A 55 16.46 -4.04 -4.35
C GLN A 55 17.09 -3.19 -3.25
N LYS A 56 16.45 -3.06 -2.07
CA LYS A 56 16.85 -2.19 -0.96
C LYS A 56 16.96 -0.70 -1.34
N GLU A 57 16.27 -0.27 -2.38
CA GLU A 57 16.26 1.11 -2.86
C GLU A 57 15.18 1.94 -2.14
N PHE A 58 15.20 1.96 -0.81
CA PHE A 58 14.12 2.52 0.01
C PHE A 58 13.85 4.00 -0.23
N GLU A 59 14.89 4.79 -0.55
CA GLU A 59 14.77 6.22 -0.86
C GLU A 59 13.97 6.51 -2.15
N LYS A 60 13.84 5.52 -3.04
CA LYS A 60 13.04 5.66 -4.26
C LYS A 60 11.56 5.32 -4.06
N ILE A 61 11.22 4.75 -2.89
CA ILE A 61 9.85 4.39 -2.54
C ILE A 61 9.18 5.64 -1.97
N HIS A 62 8.53 6.38 -2.85
CA HIS A 62 7.65 7.48 -2.48
C HIS A 62 6.43 7.52 -3.40
N PHE A 63 5.35 8.11 -2.90
CA PHE A 63 4.10 8.34 -3.64
C PHE A 63 3.55 9.73 -3.31
N ASN A 64 2.74 10.30 -4.21
CA ASN A 64 2.14 11.60 -4.00
C ASN A 64 0.63 11.43 -3.82
N PHE A 65 0.05 12.13 -2.84
CA PHE A 65 -1.40 12.26 -2.74
C PHE A 65 -1.95 13.15 -3.87
N THR A 66 -3.27 13.11 -4.05
CA THR A 66 -3.98 13.92 -5.06
C THR A 66 -3.79 15.41 -4.88
N ASN A 67 -3.47 15.88 -3.66
CA ASN A 67 -3.13 17.27 -3.36
C ASN A 67 -1.63 17.60 -3.58
N GLY A 68 -0.84 16.67 -4.13
CA GLY A 68 0.59 16.85 -4.40
C GLY A 68 1.50 16.57 -3.20
N PHE A 69 0.97 16.23 -2.03
CA PHE A 69 1.80 15.92 -0.86
C PHE A 69 2.58 14.61 -1.08
N ARG A 70 3.91 14.70 -0.99
CA ARG A 70 4.82 13.57 -1.15
C ARG A 70 4.95 12.79 0.17
N VAL A 71 4.77 11.48 0.07
CA VAL A 71 4.90 10.51 1.16
C VAL A 71 6.10 9.62 0.86
N ASP A 72 7.19 9.83 1.60
CA ASP A 72 8.39 9.00 1.54
C ASP A 72 8.30 7.79 2.49
N TYR A 73 8.64 6.62 1.98
CA TYR A 73 8.72 5.39 2.78
C TYR A 73 9.76 5.48 3.89
N THR A 74 10.83 6.24 3.68
CA THR A 74 11.92 6.40 4.65
C THR A 74 11.49 7.18 5.89
N GLU A 75 10.55 8.12 5.77
CA GLU A 75 9.94 8.80 6.91
C GLU A 75 9.03 7.86 7.70
N TRP A 76 8.29 6.98 7.00
CA TRP A 76 7.46 5.95 7.65
C TRP A 76 8.30 4.93 8.42
N MET A 77 9.45 4.51 7.86
CA MET A 77 10.40 3.62 8.54
C MET A 77 10.99 4.24 9.82
N LYS A 78 11.11 5.57 9.89
CA LYS A 78 11.52 6.30 11.10
C LYS A 78 10.43 6.35 12.18
N GLY A 79 9.30 5.66 11.99
CA GLY A 79 8.18 5.64 12.93
C GLY A 79 7.20 6.81 12.75
N LYS A 80 7.42 7.71 11.78
CA LYS A 80 6.48 8.81 11.54
C LYS A 80 5.18 8.29 10.92
N ARG A 81 4.09 8.98 11.19
CA ARG A 81 2.75 8.72 10.64
C ARG A 81 2.22 9.98 9.99
N LEU A 82 1.30 9.81 9.06
CA LEU A 82 0.66 10.94 8.39
C LEU A 82 -0.47 11.48 9.27
N ILE A 83 -0.50 12.79 9.46
CA ILE A 83 -1.60 13.51 10.11
C ILE A 83 -2.32 14.30 9.02
N ILE A 84 -3.64 14.09 8.92
CA ILE A 84 -4.50 14.74 7.94
C ILE A 84 -5.41 15.72 8.70
N LYS A 85 -5.33 17.01 8.36
CA LYS A 85 -6.22 18.06 8.87
C LYS A 85 -6.80 18.84 7.70
N GLY A 86 -8.04 18.52 7.33
CA GLY A 86 -8.67 19.06 6.13
C GLY A 86 -7.86 18.69 4.89
N ASN A 87 -7.42 19.69 4.12
CA ASN A 87 -6.57 19.49 2.95
C ASN A 87 -5.06 19.51 3.26
N SER A 88 -4.67 19.77 4.52
CA SER A 88 -3.28 19.79 4.95
C SER A 88 -2.84 18.41 5.42
N ILE A 89 -1.71 17.96 4.90
CA ILE A 89 -1.08 16.68 5.25
C ILE A 89 0.34 16.98 5.73
N TYR A 90 0.76 16.37 6.82
CA TYR A 90 2.11 16.49 7.35
C TYR A 90 2.50 15.23 8.13
N TRP A 91 3.81 15.03 8.29
CA TRP A 91 4.33 13.95 9.12
C TRP A 91 4.17 14.28 10.60
N SER A 92 3.80 13.29 11.40
CA SER A 92 3.93 13.34 12.85
C SER A 92 5.40 13.55 13.21
N GLY A 93 5.65 14.22 14.34
CA GLY A 93 6.97 14.18 14.96
C GLY A 93 7.40 12.74 15.23
N PRO A 94 8.71 12.50 15.51
CA PRO A 94 9.12 11.22 16.07
C PRO A 94 8.23 10.92 17.27
N GLU A 95 7.67 9.72 17.30
CA GLU A 95 6.79 9.27 18.35
C GLU A 95 7.62 9.20 19.65
N THR A 96 7.72 10.32 20.38
CA THR A 96 7.96 10.24 21.83
C THR A 96 6.81 9.42 22.35
N LEU A 97 7.12 8.19 22.79
CA LEU A 97 6.24 7.33 23.58
C LEU A 97 5.55 8.18 24.66
N GLN A 98 4.41 8.78 24.34
CA GLN A 98 3.42 9.13 25.33
C GLN A 98 2.79 7.81 25.70
N ILE A 99 3.47 7.10 26.62
CA ILE A 99 2.82 6.18 27.54
C ILE A 99 1.52 6.85 27.98
N HIS A 100 0.43 6.37 27.41
CA HIS A 100 -0.91 6.83 27.75
C HIS A 100 -1.13 6.34 29.19
N THR A 101 -0.78 7.17 30.18
CA THR A 101 -1.28 7.01 31.54
C THR A 101 -2.79 7.18 31.44
N MET A 102 -3.49 6.07 31.32
CA MET A 102 -4.92 5.98 31.54
C MET A 102 -5.17 6.35 33.00
N THR A 103 -5.31 7.64 33.29
CA THR A 103 -6.00 8.07 34.50
C THR A 103 -7.46 7.72 34.28
N TYR A 104 -7.89 6.59 34.82
CA TYR A 104 -9.31 6.31 35.02
C TYR A 104 -9.86 7.46 35.87
N GLY A 105 -10.62 8.34 35.22
CA GLY A 105 -11.38 9.38 35.91
C GLY A 105 -12.47 8.71 36.74
N ASN A 106 -12.51 9.07 38.02
CA ASN A 106 -13.57 8.72 38.94
C ASN A 106 -14.93 9.14 38.38
N ILE A 107 -15.84 8.18 38.24
CA ILE A 107 -17.29 8.34 38.41
C ILE A 107 -17.80 7.06 39.06
#